data_AF-D3HPE9-F1
#
_entry.id   AF-D3HPE9-F1
#
_cell.length_a   1.000
_cell.length_b   1.000
_cell.length_c   1.000
_cell.angle_alpha   90.00
_cell.angle_beta   90.00
_cell.angle_gamma   90.00
#
_symmetry.space_group_name_H-M   'P 1'
#
loop_
_entity.id
_entity.type
_entity.pdbx_description
1 polymer ?
#
loop_
_entity_poly.entity_id
_entity_poly.type
_entity_poly.pdbx_seq_one_letter_code
_entity_poly.pdbx_strand_id
1 'polypeptide(L)'
;METNEHKDAGDKIRIETLKNPYLQGSKSLETDSSNNLRLRIMQKIDDVPVPLALELSAGDVVALAGDYYTKAGWWSQLKTPNTARQNSEENEQLLNARVTAIETDAFRQAYDNLASPSVTQQAIQRIYAIDESRLIPSLLKQLLYTVVVKDYGAKLSSNEDHFSPWSLRGYIVGHYSALRMAEIAFYCHKIAQGEIGKEDGQIPKNVRNTLEKVLKKIEKDPGKYELREKNEKEILSELGHRYHALALARDLFAMHFYSDHFAGGHLSRLGTMREQLPREFGVWGSILVNNMHNEDNEKGVMVTNSFQPPHSEEGHFQMLKEDCKAYGDGTYFNHGNDENSNLLINGMDNSLGDIARLMITGERRRSFDYGGITFLPAIDYSKRQTQPLFILGPDQRIYFRSNLQQIKIVSPGEYEKTTQDPSHYGYEKLTPWKAFLLVLKLRILAPFYASKVEPLTQKRCIEIQEDEKLCTDKMRLQLALRRQPNLTSVSARETKPLKIGQWRHNSIPTHSIIAEYGLLAQGNKKQLINKPKEISHPMDLKATSFF
;
A
#
# COMPACT_ATOMS: atom_id res chain seq x y z
N MET A 1 9.21 -0.25 1.20
CA MET A 1 9.44 -1.58 1.83
C MET A 1 10.46 -2.34 0.98
N GLU A 2 11.15 -3.33 1.54
CA GLU A 2 12.08 -4.16 0.75
C GLU A 2 11.32 -5.20 -0.10
N THR A 3 11.92 -5.63 -1.21
CA THR A 3 11.32 -6.59 -2.16
C THR A 3 10.81 -7.87 -1.49
N ASN A 4 11.56 -8.43 -0.56
CA ASN A 4 11.17 -9.65 0.16
C ASN A 4 10.03 -9.41 1.17
N GLU A 5 9.92 -8.22 1.75
CA GLU A 5 8.84 -7.83 2.66
C GLU A 5 7.51 -7.69 1.89
N HIS A 6 7.55 -7.04 0.72
CA HIS A 6 6.41 -7.00 -0.21
C HIS A 6 5.95 -8.40 -0.60
N LYS A 7 6.90 -9.28 -0.92
CA LYS A 7 6.62 -10.66 -1.31
C LYS A 7 5.92 -11.43 -0.19
N ASP A 8 6.47 -11.37 1.03
CA ASP A 8 5.89 -12.07 2.18
C ASP A 8 4.48 -11.57 2.49
N ALA A 9 4.27 -10.24 2.51
CA ALA A 9 2.95 -9.66 2.75
C ALA A 9 1.92 -10.14 1.69
N GLY A 10 2.29 -10.11 0.40
CA GLY A 10 1.41 -10.59 -0.67
C GLY A 10 1.16 -12.11 -0.63
N ASP A 11 2.15 -12.91 -0.25
CA ASP A 11 2.01 -14.38 -0.14
C ASP A 11 1.08 -14.80 1.01
N LYS A 12 0.83 -13.91 1.99
CA LYS A 12 -0.08 -14.15 3.12
C LYS A 12 -1.55 -13.80 2.83
N ILE A 13 -1.84 -13.13 1.72
CA ILE A 13 -3.21 -12.76 1.31
C ILE A 13 -4.08 -13.99 1.09
N ARG A 14 -5.35 -13.92 1.50
CA ARG A 14 -6.34 -15.00 1.27
C ARG A 14 -7.66 -14.44 0.73
N ILE A 15 -8.10 -14.99 -0.41
CA ILE A 15 -9.35 -14.63 -1.09
C ILE A 15 -10.15 -15.86 -1.52
N GLU A 16 -11.44 -15.67 -1.75
CA GLU A 16 -12.25 -16.63 -2.50
C GLU A 16 -11.96 -16.50 -4.01
N THR A 17 -11.46 -17.57 -4.62
CA THR A 17 -11.09 -17.57 -6.05
C THR A 17 -12.30 -17.68 -7.00
N LEU A 18 -13.50 -17.90 -6.45
CA LEU A 18 -14.77 -18.04 -7.19
C LEU A 18 -14.70 -19.06 -8.34
N LYS A 19 -13.92 -20.14 -8.15
CA LYS A 19 -13.67 -21.21 -9.14
C LYS A 19 -13.09 -20.70 -10.48
N ASN A 20 -12.41 -19.57 -10.47
CA ASN A 20 -11.75 -19.04 -11.66
C ASN A 20 -10.55 -19.93 -12.06
N PRO A 21 -10.50 -20.46 -13.29
CA PRO A 21 -9.42 -21.37 -13.73
C PRO A 21 -8.04 -20.71 -13.83
N TYR A 22 -7.96 -19.39 -13.81
CA TYR A 22 -6.71 -18.63 -13.84
C TYR A 22 -6.16 -18.30 -12.44
N LEU A 23 -6.85 -18.74 -11.38
CA LEU A 23 -6.49 -18.53 -9.99
C LEU A 23 -6.30 -19.88 -9.30
N GLN A 24 -5.27 -19.97 -8.47
CA GLN A 24 -4.92 -21.17 -7.71
C GLN A 24 -4.51 -20.80 -6.28
N GLY A 25 -4.47 -21.80 -5.39
CA GLY A 25 -4.17 -21.59 -3.97
C GLY A 25 -5.32 -20.93 -3.20
N SER A 26 -4.99 -20.32 -2.06
CA SER A 26 -5.92 -19.64 -1.16
C SER A 26 -7.13 -20.51 -0.75
N LYS A 27 -6.87 -21.79 -0.48
CA LYS A 27 -7.91 -22.80 -0.14
C LYS A 27 -8.21 -22.88 1.35
N SER A 28 -7.25 -22.48 2.18
CA SER A 28 -7.31 -22.50 3.63
C SER A 28 -6.59 -21.27 4.22
N LEU A 29 -6.64 -21.12 5.54
CA LEU A 29 -5.84 -20.11 6.27
C LEU A 29 -4.40 -20.58 6.53
N GLU A 30 -3.98 -21.71 5.96
CA GLU A 30 -2.61 -22.22 6.14
C GLU A 30 -1.59 -21.31 5.45
N THR A 31 -0.43 -21.16 6.06
CA THR A 31 0.65 -20.25 5.63
C THR A 31 1.70 -20.93 4.76
N ASP A 32 1.51 -22.20 4.42
CA ASP A 32 2.41 -22.92 3.52
C ASP A 32 2.38 -22.31 2.10
N SER A 33 3.55 -22.30 1.47
CA SER A 33 3.78 -21.74 0.13
C SER A 33 2.95 -22.40 -0.99
N SER A 34 2.52 -23.65 -0.83
CA SER A 34 1.63 -24.33 -1.80
C SER A 34 0.20 -23.79 -1.74
N ASN A 35 -0.17 -23.14 -0.64
CA ASN A 35 -1.45 -22.47 -0.46
C ASN A 35 -1.42 -20.98 -0.85
N ASN A 36 -0.28 -20.41 -1.26
CA ASN A 36 -0.21 -19.02 -1.72
C ASN A 36 -1.17 -18.80 -2.89
N LEU A 37 -1.87 -17.66 -2.90
CA LEU A 37 -2.66 -17.24 -4.06
C LEU A 37 -1.72 -17.13 -5.27
N ARG A 38 -2.04 -17.83 -6.34
CA ARG A 38 -1.33 -17.79 -7.62
C ARG A 38 -2.28 -17.40 -8.72
N LEU A 39 -1.79 -16.61 -9.67
CA LEU A 39 -2.56 -16.15 -10.81
C LEU A 39 -1.76 -16.22 -12.09
N ARG A 40 -2.45 -16.60 -13.17
CA ARG A 40 -1.92 -16.44 -14.53
C ARG A 40 -2.07 -14.99 -14.95
N ILE A 41 -0.95 -14.33 -15.25
CA ILE A 41 -0.93 -12.90 -15.57
C ILE A 41 -1.66 -12.65 -16.90
N MET A 42 -2.45 -11.57 -16.93
CA MET A 42 -3.28 -11.19 -18.07
C MET A 42 -2.68 -9.96 -18.75
N GLN A 43 -2.28 -10.11 -20.01
CA GLN A 43 -1.97 -8.94 -20.86
C GLN A 43 -3.25 -8.44 -21.55
N LYS A 44 -3.22 -7.22 -22.08
CA LYS A 44 -4.29 -6.71 -22.95
C LYS A 44 -3.80 -6.59 -24.39
N ILE A 45 -4.38 -7.38 -25.29
CA ILE A 45 -4.19 -7.23 -26.73
C ILE A 45 -5.44 -6.57 -27.30
N ASP A 46 -5.31 -5.39 -27.91
CA ASP A 46 -6.44 -4.59 -28.41
C ASP A 46 -7.59 -4.47 -27.40
N ASP A 47 -7.27 -4.20 -26.14
CA ASP A 47 -8.20 -4.15 -25.01
C ASP A 47 -8.86 -5.48 -24.58
N VAL A 48 -8.58 -6.60 -25.24
CA VAL A 48 -9.05 -7.93 -24.85
C VAL A 48 -8.05 -8.55 -23.88
N PRO A 49 -8.48 -9.06 -22.70
CA PRO A 49 -7.59 -9.76 -21.78
C PRO A 49 -7.19 -11.12 -22.36
N VAL A 50 -5.88 -11.38 -22.42
CA VAL A 50 -5.29 -12.63 -22.93
C VAL A 50 -4.29 -13.15 -21.89
N PRO A 51 -4.36 -14.44 -21.50
CA PRO A 51 -3.44 -15.00 -20.53
C PRO A 51 -2.01 -15.06 -21.10
N LEU A 52 -1.02 -14.78 -20.25
CA LEU A 52 0.39 -15.06 -20.51
C LEU A 52 0.75 -16.45 -20.01
N ALA A 53 1.81 -17.05 -20.57
CA ALA A 53 2.46 -18.23 -20.00
C ALA A 53 3.35 -17.86 -18.79
N LEU A 54 2.86 -16.96 -17.93
CA LEU A 54 3.51 -16.47 -16.73
C LEU A 54 2.53 -16.63 -15.56
N GLU A 55 2.92 -17.44 -14.58
CA GLU A 55 2.15 -17.66 -13.35
C GLU A 55 2.98 -17.16 -12.17
N LEU A 56 2.40 -16.24 -11.40
CA LEU A 56 3.04 -15.58 -10.27
C LEU A 56 2.22 -15.82 -9.00
N SER A 57 2.88 -15.88 -7.85
CA SER A 57 2.15 -15.74 -6.59
C SER A 57 1.68 -14.29 -6.42
N ALA A 58 0.72 -14.06 -5.51
CA ALA A 58 0.32 -12.73 -5.10
C ALA A 58 1.53 -11.94 -4.57
N GLY A 59 2.38 -12.57 -3.75
CA GLY A 59 3.65 -12.00 -3.30
C GLY A 59 4.56 -11.58 -4.45
N ASP A 60 4.72 -12.43 -5.47
CA ASP A 60 5.53 -12.09 -6.64
C ASP A 60 4.98 -10.85 -7.36
N VAL A 61 3.67 -10.72 -7.54
CA VAL A 61 3.09 -9.54 -8.21
C VAL A 61 3.37 -8.26 -7.40
N VAL A 62 3.18 -8.31 -6.07
CA VAL A 62 3.39 -7.16 -5.18
C VAL A 62 4.87 -6.76 -5.11
N ALA A 63 5.78 -7.72 -5.04
CA ALA A 63 7.22 -7.48 -4.94
C ALA A 63 7.86 -6.99 -6.25
N LEU A 64 7.30 -7.40 -7.39
CA LEU A 64 7.86 -7.08 -8.70
C LEU A 64 7.30 -5.78 -9.29
N ALA A 65 6.08 -5.40 -8.90
CA ALA A 65 5.49 -4.11 -9.25
C ALA A 65 6.30 -2.96 -8.63
N GLY A 66 6.28 -1.78 -9.27
CA GLY A 66 7.03 -0.60 -8.81
C GLY A 66 8.54 -0.73 -9.01
N ASP A 67 9.20 -1.60 -8.25
CA ASP A 67 10.66 -1.74 -8.19
C ASP A 67 11.30 -2.19 -9.50
N TYR A 68 10.74 -3.24 -10.12
CA TYR A 68 11.36 -3.91 -11.27
C TYR A 68 10.52 -3.76 -12.54
N TYR A 69 9.20 -3.88 -12.42
CA TYR A 69 8.29 -3.84 -13.56
C TYR A 69 7.23 -2.75 -13.37
N THR A 70 7.57 -1.55 -13.86
CA THR A 70 6.65 -0.41 -13.98
C THR A 70 7.08 0.50 -15.13
N LYS A 71 6.24 1.46 -15.52
CA LYS A 71 6.65 2.50 -16.46
C LYS A 71 7.29 3.64 -15.68
N ALA A 72 8.57 3.93 -15.94
CA ALA A 72 9.25 5.07 -15.31
C ALA A 72 8.46 6.38 -15.50
N GLY A 73 8.28 7.13 -14.42
CA GLY A 73 7.62 8.45 -14.44
C GLY A 73 6.11 8.43 -14.63
N TRP A 74 5.44 7.27 -14.57
CA TRP A 74 3.99 7.19 -14.71
C TRP A 74 3.24 8.00 -13.64
N TRP A 75 3.83 8.15 -12.46
CA TRP A 75 3.32 8.93 -11.33
C TRP A 75 3.09 10.40 -11.66
N SER A 76 3.84 10.97 -12.62
CA SER A 76 3.73 12.38 -13.02
C SER A 76 2.36 12.72 -13.62
N GLN A 77 1.59 11.69 -14.01
CA GLN A 77 0.24 11.82 -14.52
C GLN A 77 -0.84 11.74 -13.42
N LEU A 78 -0.44 11.43 -12.19
CA LEU A 78 -1.32 11.34 -11.03
C LEU A 78 -1.65 12.73 -10.50
N LYS A 79 -2.92 12.93 -10.14
CA LYS A 79 -3.34 14.19 -9.52
C LYS A 79 -3.07 14.15 -8.02
N THR A 80 -2.10 14.94 -7.59
CA THR A 80 -1.81 15.20 -6.17
C THR A 80 -2.09 16.67 -5.84
N PRO A 81 -2.44 17.01 -4.58
CA PRO A 81 -2.57 18.39 -4.14
C PRO A 81 -1.26 19.15 -4.36
N ASN A 82 -1.35 20.39 -4.87
CA ASN A 82 -0.20 21.28 -5.09
C ASN A 82 0.29 21.97 -3.81
N THR A 83 -0.30 21.69 -2.65
CA THR A 83 0.01 22.37 -1.41
C THR A 83 1.01 21.59 -0.59
N ALA A 84 1.99 22.32 -0.05
CA ALA A 84 2.98 21.84 0.91
C ALA A 84 2.41 21.68 2.34
N ARG A 85 1.10 21.56 2.52
CA ARG A 85 0.48 21.58 3.85
C ARG A 85 0.23 20.15 4.31
N GLN A 86 1.25 19.55 4.92
CA GLN A 86 1.20 18.22 5.53
C GLN A 86 0.09 18.12 6.60
N ASN A 87 -1.15 17.87 6.18
CA ASN A 87 -2.30 17.79 7.06
C ASN A 87 -3.29 16.70 6.59
N SER A 88 -4.22 16.33 7.45
CA SER A 88 -5.27 15.35 7.17
C SER A 88 -6.22 15.76 6.04
N GLU A 89 -6.32 17.05 5.71
CA GLU A 89 -7.20 17.56 4.66
C GLU A 89 -6.70 17.20 3.25
N GLU A 90 -5.39 17.10 3.04
CA GLU A 90 -4.81 16.66 1.76
C GLU A 90 -5.17 15.19 1.44
N ASN A 91 -5.11 14.33 2.46
CA ASN A 91 -5.54 12.95 2.35
C ASN A 91 -7.03 12.84 2.04
N GLU A 92 -7.89 13.61 2.74
CA GLU A 92 -9.32 13.68 2.42
C GLU A 92 -9.57 14.15 0.97
N GLN A 93 -8.82 15.15 0.48
CA GLN A 93 -8.92 15.62 -0.91
C GLN A 93 -8.52 14.53 -1.91
N LEU A 94 -7.43 13.80 -1.67
CA LEU A 94 -6.97 12.70 -2.52
C LEU A 94 -8.00 11.57 -2.62
N LEU A 95 -8.63 11.21 -1.49
CA LEU A 95 -9.66 10.19 -1.43
C LEU A 95 -10.94 10.57 -2.18
N ASN A 96 -11.31 11.84 -2.13
CA ASN A 96 -12.51 12.35 -2.80
C ASN A 96 -12.27 12.74 -4.26
N ALA A 97 -11.00 12.86 -4.68
CA ALA A 97 -10.65 13.21 -6.04
C ALA A 97 -11.05 12.11 -7.03
N ARG A 98 -11.86 12.47 -8.02
CA ARG A 98 -12.26 11.56 -9.10
C ARG A 98 -11.04 11.04 -9.86
N VAL A 99 -11.01 9.73 -10.12
CA VAL A 99 -10.02 9.11 -11.01
C VAL A 99 -10.29 9.51 -12.46
N THR A 100 -9.29 10.06 -13.13
CA THR A 100 -9.39 10.52 -14.52
C THR A 100 -8.96 9.45 -15.52
N ALA A 101 -9.30 9.65 -16.79
CA ALA A 101 -8.88 8.77 -17.87
C ALA A 101 -7.36 8.76 -18.08
N ILE A 102 -6.70 9.91 -17.88
CA ILE A 102 -5.24 10.07 -17.98
C ILE A 102 -4.55 9.21 -16.91
N GLU A 103 -5.01 9.29 -15.66
CA GLU A 103 -4.49 8.47 -14.56
C GLU A 103 -4.70 6.98 -14.80
N THR A 104 -5.90 6.60 -15.28
CA THR A 104 -6.21 5.20 -15.60
C THR A 104 -5.32 4.66 -16.72
N ASP A 105 -4.99 5.49 -17.71
CA ASP A 105 -4.10 5.13 -18.81
C ASP A 105 -2.65 5.02 -18.35
N ALA A 106 -2.18 5.94 -17.51
CA ALA A 106 -0.84 5.90 -16.92
C ALA A 106 -0.64 4.63 -16.08
N PHE A 107 -1.60 4.29 -15.20
CA PHE A 107 -1.56 3.06 -14.42
C PHE A 107 -1.59 1.81 -15.32
N ARG A 108 -2.41 1.81 -16.38
CA ARG A 108 -2.44 0.70 -17.35
C ARG A 108 -1.06 0.49 -17.95
N GLN A 109 -0.40 1.55 -18.42
CA GLN A 109 0.94 1.45 -18.99
C GLN A 109 1.99 0.99 -17.97
N ALA A 110 1.83 1.35 -16.69
CA ALA A 110 2.67 0.83 -15.62
C ALA A 110 2.50 -0.69 -15.45
N TYR A 111 1.25 -1.16 -15.31
CA TYR A 111 0.92 -2.58 -15.21
C TYR A 111 1.36 -3.39 -16.44
N ASP A 112 1.20 -2.84 -17.65
CA ASP A 112 1.55 -3.52 -18.90
C ASP A 112 3.06 -3.84 -19.00
N ASN A 113 3.93 -3.18 -18.21
CA ASN A 113 5.35 -3.58 -18.11
C ASN A 113 5.54 -4.91 -17.38
N LEU A 114 4.75 -5.18 -16.33
CA LEU A 114 4.75 -6.49 -15.67
C LEU A 114 4.01 -7.52 -16.53
N ALA A 115 2.87 -7.14 -17.11
CA ALA A 115 2.07 -7.98 -17.99
C ALA A 115 2.59 -7.98 -19.45
N SER A 116 3.91 -8.03 -19.63
CA SER A 116 4.56 -8.09 -20.94
C SER A 116 5.06 -9.50 -21.25
N PRO A 117 4.97 -9.99 -22.51
CA PRO A 117 5.59 -11.24 -22.94
C PRO A 117 7.11 -11.30 -22.73
N SER A 118 7.78 -10.15 -22.54
CA SER A 118 9.21 -10.09 -22.24
C SER A 118 9.55 -10.47 -20.80
N VAL A 119 8.56 -10.50 -19.90
CA VAL A 119 8.76 -10.88 -18.49
C VAL A 119 8.70 -12.41 -18.40
N THR A 120 9.79 -13.00 -17.89
CA THR A 120 9.95 -14.47 -17.84
C THR A 120 10.24 -14.93 -16.42
N GLN A 121 9.86 -16.17 -16.10
CA GLN A 121 10.18 -16.78 -14.81
C GLN A 121 11.69 -16.77 -14.51
N GLN A 122 12.52 -16.97 -15.54
CA GLN A 122 13.97 -16.94 -15.41
C GLN A 122 14.49 -15.54 -15.02
N ALA A 123 13.93 -14.47 -15.61
CA ALA A 123 14.30 -13.11 -15.24
C ALA A 123 13.92 -12.81 -13.79
N ILE A 124 12.74 -13.24 -13.36
CA ILE A 124 12.26 -13.08 -11.98
C ILE A 124 13.16 -13.84 -10.98
N GLN A 125 13.51 -15.09 -11.27
CA GLN A 125 14.43 -15.86 -10.43
C GLN A 125 15.81 -15.18 -10.31
N ARG A 126 16.30 -14.56 -11.39
CA ARG A 126 17.55 -13.78 -11.35
C ARG A 126 17.42 -12.54 -10.47
N ILE A 127 16.29 -11.84 -10.52
CA ILE A 127 16.03 -10.69 -9.64
C ILE A 127 16.13 -11.12 -8.17
N TYR A 128 15.42 -12.19 -7.77
CA TYR A 128 15.48 -12.68 -6.40
C TYR A 128 16.88 -13.18 -6.00
N ALA A 129 17.59 -13.85 -6.90
CA ALA A 129 18.96 -14.29 -6.63
C ALA A 129 19.94 -13.13 -6.38
N ILE A 130 19.75 -11.99 -7.08
CA ILE A 130 20.51 -10.76 -6.84
C ILE A 130 20.11 -10.14 -5.50
N ASP A 131 18.80 -10.07 -5.23
CA ASP A 131 18.22 -9.45 -4.04
C ASP A 131 18.65 -10.16 -2.75
N GLU A 132 18.49 -11.48 -2.69
CA GLU A 132 18.81 -12.31 -1.53
C GLU A 132 20.33 -12.46 -1.28
N SER A 133 21.16 -12.11 -2.27
CA SER A 133 22.61 -12.25 -2.15
C SER A 133 23.18 -11.27 -1.13
N ARG A 134 23.67 -11.80 -0.01
CA ARG A 134 24.41 -11.03 1.01
C ARG A 134 25.84 -10.70 0.59
N LEU A 135 26.35 -11.39 -0.43
CA LEU A 135 27.75 -11.27 -0.88
C LEU A 135 27.94 -10.15 -1.91
N ILE A 136 26.87 -9.70 -2.55
CA ILE A 136 26.93 -8.67 -3.59
C ILE A 136 26.65 -7.31 -2.93
N PRO A 137 27.61 -6.36 -2.96
CA PRO A 137 27.38 -5.00 -2.46
C PRO A 137 26.23 -4.30 -3.19
N SER A 138 25.49 -3.42 -2.51
CA SER A 138 24.27 -2.79 -3.06
C SER A 138 24.50 -2.07 -4.40
N LEU A 139 25.64 -1.39 -4.57
CA LEU A 139 25.97 -0.72 -5.83
C LEU A 139 26.17 -1.70 -6.99
N LEU A 140 26.72 -2.88 -6.70
CA LEU A 140 26.84 -3.96 -7.67
C LEU A 140 25.49 -4.63 -7.96
N LYS A 141 24.61 -4.77 -6.95
CA LYS A 141 23.22 -5.22 -7.18
C LYS A 141 22.50 -4.30 -8.16
N GLN A 142 22.57 -2.98 -7.95
CA GLN A 142 21.98 -2.00 -8.87
C GLN A 142 22.50 -2.14 -10.30
N LEU A 143 23.81 -2.34 -10.47
CA LEU A 143 24.40 -2.60 -11.79
C LEU A 143 23.85 -3.89 -12.41
N LEU A 144 23.77 -4.98 -11.64
CA LEU A 144 23.22 -6.25 -12.13
C LEU A 144 21.75 -6.11 -12.54
N TYR A 145 20.95 -5.36 -11.79
CA TYR A 145 19.57 -5.08 -12.19
C TYR A 145 19.47 -4.32 -13.51
N THR A 146 20.40 -3.41 -13.85
CA THR A 146 20.39 -2.74 -15.17
C THR A 146 20.55 -3.70 -16.36
N VAL A 147 21.16 -4.88 -16.13
CA VAL A 147 21.32 -5.91 -17.16
C VAL A 147 20.11 -6.84 -17.21
N VAL A 148 19.47 -7.10 -16.07
CA VAL A 148 18.33 -8.05 -15.96
C VAL A 148 16.99 -7.38 -16.26
N VAL A 149 16.84 -6.12 -15.85
CA VAL A 149 15.58 -5.39 -15.88
C VAL A 149 15.68 -4.26 -16.88
N LYS A 150 14.82 -4.31 -17.89
CA LYS A 150 14.74 -3.29 -18.93
C LYS A 150 14.49 -1.92 -18.31
N ASP A 151 15.26 -0.91 -18.73
CA ASP A 151 15.12 0.49 -18.29
C ASP A 151 15.18 0.68 -16.76
N TYR A 152 15.91 -0.17 -16.02
CA TYR A 152 15.98 -0.10 -14.56
C TYR A 152 16.50 1.25 -14.04
N GLY A 153 17.53 1.82 -14.68
CA GLY A 153 18.07 3.12 -14.27
C GLY A 153 17.04 4.27 -14.36
N ALA A 154 16.14 4.22 -15.34
CA ALA A 154 15.05 5.19 -15.46
C ALA A 154 14.01 5.01 -14.35
N LYS A 155 13.74 3.76 -13.91
CA LYS A 155 12.85 3.48 -12.77
C LYS A 155 13.43 3.99 -11.47
N LEU A 156 14.71 3.68 -11.22
CA LEU A 156 15.41 4.08 -10.00
C LEU A 156 15.51 5.61 -9.83
N SER A 157 15.61 6.34 -10.94
CA SER A 157 15.66 7.81 -10.95
C SER A 157 14.29 8.48 -10.90
N SER A 158 13.20 7.75 -11.10
CA SER A 158 11.84 8.27 -11.18
C SER A 158 10.89 7.39 -10.35
N ASN A 159 11.13 7.37 -9.04
CA ASN A 159 10.50 6.47 -8.07
C ASN A 159 9.57 7.18 -7.07
N GLU A 160 9.08 8.37 -7.41
CA GLU A 160 8.20 9.16 -6.54
C GLU A 160 6.87 8.46 -6.22
N ASP A 161 6.42 7.52 -7.06
CA ASP A 161 5.26 6.65 -6.83
C ASP A 161 5.34 5.79 -5.58
N HIS A 162 6.52 5.59 -4.99
CA HIS A 162 6.68 4.87 -3.73
C HIS A 162 6.33 5.72 -2.51
N PHE A 163 6.18 7.03 -2.67
CA PHE A 163 6.07 7.98 -1.56
C PHE A 163 4.70 8.68 -1.55
N SER A 164 4.15 8.89 -0.36
CA SER A 164 2.90 9.66 -0.19
C SER A 164 3.16 11.13 -0.53
N PRO A 165 2.33 11.79 -1.37
CA PRO A 165 0.95 11.41 -1.72
C PRO A 165 0.78 10.53 -2.96
N TRP A 166 1.82 10.33 -3.79
CA TRP A 166 1.69 9.61 -5.05
C TRP A 166 1.38 8.13 -4.85
N SER A 167 1.99 7.48 -3.85
CA SER A 167 1.71 6.06 -3.55
C SER A 167 0.25 5.83 -3.17
N LEU A 168 -0.34 6.72 -2.35
CA LEU A 168 -1.78 6.68 -2.02
C LEU A 168 -2.63 6.84 -3.28
N ARG A 169 -2.30 7.82 -4.12
CA ARG A 169 -3.04 8.04 -5.37
C ARG A 169 -2.87 6.88 -6.35
N GLY A 170 -1.68 6.29 -6.40
CA GLY A 170 -1.36 5.11 -7.20
C GLY A 170 -2.20 3.91 -6.79
N TYR A 171 -2.34 3.67 -5.48
CA TYR A 171 -3.26 2.66 -4.95
C TYR A 171 -4.72 2.96 -5.34
N ILE A 172 -5.21 4.19 -5.12
CA ILE A 172 -6.60 4.57 -5.47
C ILE A 172 -6.90 4.33 -6.96
N VAL A 173 -5.99 4.75 -7.84
CA VAL A 173 -6.15 4.60 -9.30
C VAL A 173 -6.07 3.12 -9.71
N GLY A 174 -5.16 2.37 -9.11
CA GLY A 174 -5.00 0.94 -9.35
C GLY A 174 -6.21 0.14 -8.90
N HIS A 175 -6.71 0.36 -7.69
CA HIS A 175 -7.91 -0.27 -7.17
C HIS A 175 -9.16 0.13 -7.97
N TYR A 176 -9.29 1.41 -8.36
CA TYR A 176 -10.33 1.86 -9.27
C TYR A 176 -10.31 1.08 -10.61
N SER A 177 -9.11 0.85 -11.15
CA SER A 177 -8.88 0.09 -12.37
C SER A 177 -9.27 -1.38 -12.20
N ALA A 178 -8.93 -1.98 -11.05
CA ALA A 178 -9.29 -3.35 -10.69
C ALA A 178 -10.81 -3.54 -10.58
N LEU A 179 -11.51 -2.67 -9.81
CA LEU A 179 -12.97 -2.70 -9.69
C LEU A 179 -13.68 -2.55 -11.03
N ARG A 180 -13.13 -1.76 -11.96
CA ARG A 180 -13.68 -1.67 -13.32
C ARG A 180 -13.55 -2.98 -14.09
N MET A 181 -12.47 -3.73 -13.91
CA MET A 181 -12.33 -5.05 -14.55
C MET A 181 -13.27 -6.08 -13.90
N ALA A 182 -13.42 -6.05 -12.58
CA ALA A 182 -14.37 -6.88 -11.85
C ALA A 182 -15.82 -6.60 -12.27
N GLU A 183 -16.19 -5.33 -12.50
CA GLU A 183 -17.50 -4.93 -13.01
C GLU A 183 -17.79 -5.54 -14.40
N ILE A 184 -16.79 -5.52 -15.29
CA ILE A 184 -16.93 -6.18 -16.59
C ILE A 184 -17.07 -7.70 -16.41
N ALA A 185 -16.28 -8.31 -15.52
CA ALA A 185 -16.36 -9.75 -15.24
C ALA A 185 -17.73 -10.18 -14.69
N PHE A 186 -18.28 -9.42 -13.75
CA PHE A 186 -19.62 -9.65 -13.19
C PHE A 186 -20.68 -9.72 -14.28
N TYR A 187 -20.74 -8.70 -15.15
CA TYR A 187 -21.74 -8.67 -16.22
C TYR A 187 -21.49 -9.73 -17.29
N CYS A 188 -20.22 -10.07 -17.61
CA CYS A 188 -19.90 -11.21 -18.46
C CYS A 188 -20.53 -12.52 -17.93
N HIS A 189 -20.38 -12.80 -16.63
CA HIS A 189 -20.96 -13.99 -16.01
C HIS A 189 -22.49 -13.97 -16.01
N LYS A 190 -23.12 -12.85 -15.63
CA LYS A 190 -24.58 -12.70 -15.63
C LYS A 190 -25.18 -12.94 -17.01
N ILE A 191 -24.56 -12.39 -18.07
CA ILE A 191 -25.02 -12.61 -19.44
C ILE A 191 -24.78 -14.07 -19.87
N ALA A 192 -23.61 -14.63 -19.60
CA ALA A 192 -23.30 -16.03 -19.96
C ALA A 192 -24.24 -17.03 -19.26
N GLN A 193 -24.64 -16.74 -18.03
CA GLN A 193 -25.59 -17.56 -17.25
C GLN A 193 -27.04 -17.39 -17.73
N GLY A 194 -27.33 -16.39 -18.57
CA GLY A 194 -28.67 -16.08 -19.05
C GLY A 194 -29.55 -15.36 -18.03
N GLU A 195 -28.94 -14.81 -16.97
CA GLU A 195 -29.68 -14.08 -15.93
C GLU A 195 -30.13 -12.70 -16.41
N ILE A 196 -29.36 -12.08 -17.31
CA ILE A 196 -29.68 -10.81 -17.97
C ILE A 196 -29.33 -10.87 -19.46
N GLY A 197 -29.99 -10.05 -20.27
CA GLY A 197 -29.62 -9.85 -21.67
C GLY A 197 -28.49 -8.82 -21.85
N LYS A 198 -27.81 -8.82 -23.01
CA LYS A 198 -26.75 -7.84 -23.33
C LYS A 198 -27.23 -6.38 -23.37
N GLU A 199 -28.50 -6.19 -23.72
CA GLU A 199 -29.14 -4.87 -23.81
C GLU A 199 -29.82 -4.45 -22.51
N ASP A 200 -29.71 -5.26 -21.44
CA ASP A 200 -30.36 -5.00 -20.16
C ASP A 200 -29.93 -3.63 -19.61
N GLY A 201 -30.91 -2.84 -19.18
CA GLY A 201 -30.73 -1.50 -18.64
C GLY A 201 -29.89 -1.45 -17.35
N GLN A 202 -29.76 -2.59 -16.66
CA GLN A 202 -28.93 -2.75 -15.48
C GLN A 202 -27.42 -2.73 -15.80
N ILE A 203 -27.03 -2.96 -17.06
CA ILE A 203 -25.62 -2.94 -17.47
C ILE A 203 -25.18 -1.48 -17.66
N PRO A 204 -24.16 -1.00 -16.92
CA PRO A 204 -23.64 0.35 -17.07
C PRO A 204 -23.17 0.60 -18.51
N LYS A 205 -23.48 1.79 -19.05
CA LYS A 205 -23.17 2.15 -20.45
C LYS A 205 -21.68 1.96 -20.81
N ASN A 206 -20.78 2.25 -19.88
CA ASN A 206 -19.34 2.05 -20.06
C ASN A 206 -18.96 0.57 -20.18
N VAL A 207 -19.62 -0.31 -19.43
CA VAL A 207 -19.41 -1.77 -19.50
C VAL A 207 -19.94 -2.28 -20.82
N ARG A 208 -21.19 -1.94 -21.18
CA ARG A 208 -21.81 -2.34 -22.45
C ARG A 208 -20.95 -1.94 -23.66
N ASN A 209 -20.55 -0.67 -23.73
CA ASN A 209 -19.67 -0.17 -24.78
C ASN A 209 -18.32 -0.91 -24.85
N THR A 210 -17.79 -1.34 -23.70
CA THR A 210 -16.53 -2.10 -23.66
C THR A 210 -16.75 -3.52 -24.19
N LEU A 211 -17.80 -4.19 -23.74
CA LEU A 211 -18.14 -5.54 -24.18
C LEU A 211 -18.44 -5.60 -25.67
N GLU A 212 -19.26 -4.69 -26.20
CA GLU A 212 -19.55 -4.62 -27.65
C GLU A 212 -18.27 -4.49 -28.49
N LYS A 213 -17.34 -3.62 -28.07
CA LYS A 213 -16.06 -3.44 -28.77
C LYS A 213 -15.19 -4.69 -28.71
N VAL A 214 -15.13 -5.33 -27.55
CA VAL A 214 -14.33 -6.55 -27.33
C VAL A 214 -14.89 -7.72 -28.13
N LEU A 215 -16.21 -7.93 -28.08
CA LEU A 215 -16.86 -9.01 -28.83
C LEU A 215 -16.68 -8.83 -30.35
N LYS A 216 -16.86 -7.60 -30.88
CA LYS A 216 -16.60 -7.31 -32.30
C LYS A 216 -15.15 -7.60 -32.71
N LYS A 217 -14.18 -7.33 -31.84
CA LYS A 217 -12.77 -7.65 -32.08
C LYS A 217 -12.53 -9.15 -32.12
N ILE A 218 -13.12 -9.89 -31.18
CA ILE A 218 -13.00 -11.36 -31.10
C ILE A 218 -13.68 -12.02 -32.30
N GLU A 219 -14.86 -11.55 -32.71
CA GLU A 219 -15.57 -12.05 -33.89
C GLU A 219 -14.73 -11.91 -35.17
N LYS A 220 -13.99 -10.79 -35.29
CA LYS A 220 -13.13 -10.53 -36.44
C LYS A 220 -11.90 -11.46 -36.50
N ASP A 221 -11.29 -11.77 -35.36
CA ASP A 221 -10.10 -12.64 -35.29
C ASP A 221 -10.03 -13.37 -33.94
N PRO A 222 -10.76 -14.49 -33.77
CA PRO A 222 -10.79 -15.22 -32.51
C PRO A 222 -9.46 -15.92 -32.20
N GLY A 223 -8.65 -16.17 -33.23
CA GLY A 223 -7.32 -16.79 -33.10
C GLY A 223 -6.35 -15.90 -32.35
N LYS A 224 -6.36 -14.59 -32.64
CA LYS A 224 -5.51 -13.59 -31.98
C LYS A 224 -5.68 -13.55 -30.45
N TYR A 225 -6.86 -13.92 -29.95
CA TYR A 225 -7.19 -13.84 -28.52
C TYR A 225 -7.32 -15.20 -27.84
N GLU A 226 -6.94 -16.29 -28.52
CA GLU A 226 -7.04 -17.67 -28.00
C GLU A 226 -8.49 -18.07 -27.63
N LEU A 227 -9.44 -17.73 -28.50
CA LEU A 227 -10.89 -17.98 -28.31
C LEU A 227 -11.52 -18.69 -29.52
N ARG A 228 -10.75 -19.47 -30.28
CA ARG A 228 -11.26 -20.25 -31.41
C ARG A 228 -12.32 -21.27 -30.94
N GLU A 229 -13.28 -21.56 -31.82
CA GLU A 229 -14.27 -22.64 -31.65
C GLU A 229 -15.22 -22.49 -30.45
N LYS A 230 -15.25 -21.32 -29.79
CA LYS A 230 -16.18 -21.03 -28.70
C LYS A 230 -17.42 -20.31 -29.22
N ASN A 231 -18.59 -20.71 -28.74
CA ASN A 231 -19.80 -19.93 -28.95
C ASN A 231 -19.80 -18.68 -28.06
N GLU A 232 -20.74 -17.76 -28.30
CA GLU A 232 -20.77 -16.48 -27.59
C GLU A 232 -20.92 -16.61 -26.06
N LYS A 233 -21.75 -17.55 -25.60
CA LYS A 233 -21.94 -17.81 -24.16
C LYS A 233 -20.63 -18.31 -23.52
N GLU A 234 -19.90 -19.17 -24.21
CA GLU A 234 -18.59 -19.65 -23.79
C GLU A 234 -17.54 -18.52 -23.80
N ILE A 235 -17.56 -17.66 -24.81
CA ILE A 235 -16.70 -16.46 -24.89
C ILE A 235 -16.97 -15.54 -23.70
N LEU A 236 -18.23 -15.26 -23.39
CA LEU A 236 -18.59 -14.38 -22.27
C LEU A 236 -18.20 -14.99 -20.92
N SER A 237 -18.43 -16.29 -20.73
CA SER A 237 -17.99 -17.01 -19.51
C SER A 237 -16.47 -16.92 -19.33
N GLU A 238 -15.73 -17.18 -20.42
CA GLU A 238 -14.28 -17.11 -20.46
C GLU A 238 -13.75 -15.68 -20.22
N LEU A 239 -14.35 -14.67 -20.85
CA LEU A 239 -14.03 -13.27 -20.60
C LEU A 239 -14.31 -12.89 -19.14
N GLY A 240 -15.38 -13.43 -18.53
CA GLY A 240 -15.66 -13.26 -17.10
C GLY A 240 -14.47 -13.69 -16.23
N HIS A 241 -13.97 -14.91 -16.45
CA HIS A 241 -12.78 -15.41 -15.74
C HIS A 241 -11.52 -14.56 -16.01
N ARG A 242 -11.27 -14.18 -17.28
CA ARG A 242 -10.09 -13.39 -17.65
C ARG A 242 -10.11 -11.97 -17.07
N TYR A 243 -11.27 -11.30 -17.09
CA TYR A 243 -11.43 -9.98 -16.48
C TYR A 243 -11.34 -10.04 -14.95
N HIS A 244 -11.86 -11.10 -14.32
CA HIS A 244 -11.70 -11.29 -12.88
C HIS A 244 -10.22 -11.50 -12.50
N ALA A 245 -9.48 -12.33 -13.23
CA ALA A 245 -8.04 -12.51 -13.00
C ALA A 245 -7.25 -11.21 -13.24
N LEU A 246 -7.59 -10.45 -14.29
CA LEU A 246 -6.99 -9.13 -14.55
C LEU A 246 -7.34 -8.12 -13.44
N ALA A 247 -8.52 -8.19 -12.84
CA ALA A 247 -8.90 -7.34 -11.72
C ALA A 247 -7.97 -7.59 -10.52
N LEU A 248 -7.79 -8.84 -10.13
CA LEU A 248 -6.89 -9.21 -9.03
C LEU A 248 -5.43 -8.84 -9.34
N ALA A 249 -4.96 -9.11 -10.56
CA ALA A 249 -3.59 -8.77 -10.95
C ALA A 249 -3.31 -7.26 -10.86
N ARG A 250 -4.29 -6.43 -11.24
CA ARG A 250 -4.16 -4.97 -11.14
C ARG A 250 -4.22 -4.48 -9.71
N ASP A 251 -5.03 -5.09 -8.86
CA ASP A 251 -5.09 -4.70 -7.46
C ASP A 251 -3.80 -5.10 -6.73
N LEU A 252 -3.31 -6.33 -6.95
CA LEU A 252 -2.02 -6.78 -6.44
C LEU A 252 -0.85 -5.92 -6.93
N PHE A 253 -0.88 -5.47 -8.19
CA PHE A 253 0.11 -4.50 -8.68
C PHE A 253 0.03 -3.17 -7.92
N ALA A 254 -1.18 -2.69 -7.66
CA ALA A 254 -1.40 -1.49 -6.86
C ALA A 254 -1.00 -1.66 -5.39
N MET A 255 -1.04 -2.90 -4.88
CA MET A 255 -0.66 -3.22 -3.50
C MET A 255 0.79 -2.97 -3.19
N HIS A 256 1.68 -2.92 -4.19
CA HIS A 256 3.04 -2.46 -3.99
C HIS A 256 3.06 -1.06 -3.37
N PHE A 257 2.43 -0.09 -4.05
CA PHE A 257 2.33 1.29 -3.58
C PHE A 257 1.52 1.41 -2.28
N TYR A 258 0.53 0.53 -2.06
CA TYR A 258 -0.20 0.45 -0.79
C TYR A 258 0.72 0.05 0.36
N SER A 259 1.48 -1.04 0.17
CA SER A 259 2.36 -1.60 1.20
C SER A 259 3.51 -0.66 1.57
N ASP A 260 3.99 0.15 0.63
CA ASP A 260 4.97 1.19 0.93
C ASP A 260 4.54 2.16 2.04
N HIS A 261 3.23 2.41 2.23
CA HIS A 261 2.78 3.27 3.36
C HIS A 261 3.13 2.69 4.74
N PHE A 262 3.38 1.40 4.84
CA PHE A 262 3.75 0.76 6.09
C PHE A 262 5.21 0.98 6.47
N ALA A 263 6.00 1.64 5.59
CA ALA A 263 7.35 2.11 5.86
C ALA A 263 7.36 3.62 6.24
N GLY A 264 7.95 3.96 7.39
CA GLY A 264 7.95 5.33 7.91
C GLY A 264 8.53 6.38 6.95
N GLY A 265 9.62 6.03 6.26
CA GLY A 265 10.28 6.85 5.24
C GLY A 265 9.48 7.00 3.95
N HIS A 266 8.36 6.31 3.77
CA HIS A 266 7.51 6.44 2.58
C HIS A 266 6.31 7.37 2.77
N LEU A 267 6.10 7.85 4.00
CA LEU A 267 4.96 8.70 4.35
C LEU A 267 5.16 10.17 3.94
N SER A 268 4.13 10.99 4.17
CA SER A 268 3.96 12.32 3.56
C SER A 268 5.09 13.32 3.82
N ARG A 269 5.88 13.13 4.87
CA ARG A 269 7.10 13.92 5.13
C ARG A 269 8.11 13.81 4.01
N LEU A 270 8.28 12.60 3.45
CA LEU A 270 9.30 12.36 2.45
C LEU A 270 8.83 12.69 1.04
N GLY A 271 7.56 12.45 0.68
CA GLY A 271 7.14 12.62 -0.72
C GLY A 271 7.43 14.01 -1.27
N THR A 272 7.00 15.07 -0.57
CA THR A 272 7.32 16.44 -1.03
C THR A 272 8.83 16.68 -1.14
N MET A 273 9.61 16.16 -0.19
CA MET A 273 11.07 16.27 -0.20
C MET A 273 11.73 15.46 -1.31
N ARG A 274 11.13 14.34 -1.75
CA ARG A 274 11.60 13.47 -2.83
C ARG A 274 11.66 14.20 -4.16
N GLU A 275 10.69 15.09 -4.41
CA GLU A 275 10.69 15.94 -5.59
C GLU A 275 11.57 17.19 -5.40
N GLN A 276 11.40 17.90 -4.28
CA GLN A 276 11.97 19.23 -4.11
C GLN A 276 13.48 19.24 -3.87
N LEU A 277 14.02 18.31 -3.07
CA LEU A 277 15.46 18.28 -2.78
C LEU A 277 16.29 18.05 -4.05
N PRO A 278 16.02 17.00 -4.87
CA PRO A 278 16.73 16.82 -6.14
C PRO A 278 16.52 17.99 -7.11
N ARG A 279 15.30 18.54 -7.17
CA ARG A 279 15.00 19.68 -8.05
C ARG A 279 15.82 20.93 -7.69
N GLU A 280 15.99 21.23 -6.41
CA GLU A 280 16.75 22.42 -5.97
C GLU A 280 18.26 22.18 -5.88
N PHE A 281 18.71 20.97 -5.56
CA PHE A 281 20.13 20.70 -5.21
C PHE A 281 20.78 19.56 -6.03
N GLY A 282 20.11 19.05 -7.07
CA GLY A 282 20.63 18.02 -7.96
C GLY A 282 21.02 16.74 -7.21
N VAL A 283 22.18 16.17 -7.57
CA VAL A 283 22.71 14.93 -6.98
C VAL A 283 22.84 15.02 -5.45
N TRP A 284 23.20 16.20 -4.92
CA TRP A 284 23.27 16.39 -3.47
C TRP A 284 21.90 16.24 -2.82
N GLY A 285 20.87 16.82 -3.43
CA GLY A 285 19.48 16.67 -3.01
C GLY A 285 19.03 15.21 -2.99
N SER A 286 19.35 14.43 -4.03
CA SER A 286 19.05 12.99 -4.10
C SER A 286 19.71 12.19 -2.98
N ILE A 287 20.95 12.52 -2.62
CA ILE A 287 21.64 11.85 -1.50
C ILE A 287 21.03 12.23 -0.16
N LEU A 288 20.67 13.51 0.01
CA LEU A 288 20.10 14.04 1.25
C LEU A 288 18.70 13.48 1.52
N VAL A 289 17.84 13.38 0.52
CA VAL A 289 16.52 12.79 0.71
C VAL A 289 16.60 11.32 1.10
N ASN A 290 17.58 10.57 0.58
CA ASN A 290 17.84 9.20 1.03
C ASN A 290 18.32 9.13 2.49
N ASN A 291 19.01 10.16 3.00
CA ASN A 291 19.37 10.19 4.42
C ASN A 291 18.13 10.42 5.31
N MET A 292 17.22 11.31 4.89
CA MET A 292 15.95 11.52 5.59
C MET A 292 15.07 10.27 5.57
N HIS A 293 14.95 9.63 4.41
CA HIS A 293 14.29 8.34 4.23
C HIS A 293 14.78 7.31 5.25
N ASN A 294 16.10 7.13 5.32
CA ASN A 294 16.71 6.15 6.21
C ASN A 294 16.56 6.54 7.69
N GLU A 295 16.66 7.83 8.04
CA GLU A 295 16.44 8.30 9.42
C GLU A 295 14.99 8.06 9.87
N ASP A 296 13.99 8.38 9.04
CA ASP A 296 12.57 8.13 9.36
C ASP A 296 12.28 6.62 9.45
N ASN A 297 12.89 5.81 8.58
CA ASN A 297 12.81 4.35 8.61
C ASN A 297 13.40 3.76 9.90
N GLU A 298 14.57 4.24 10.33
CA GLU A 298 15.28 3.73 11.50
C GLU A 298 14.64 4.18 12.82
N LYS A 299 14.26 5.46 12.92
CA LYS A 299 13.76 6.05 14.17
C LYS A 299 12.24 5.88 14.34
N GLY A 300 11.54 5.62 13.25
CA GLY A 300 10.10 5.50 13.17
C GLY A 300 9.39 6.85 13.25
N VAL A 301 8.17 6.88 12.71
CA VAL A 301 7.25 8.01 12.77
C VAL A 301 5.95 7.58 13.44
N MET A 302 5.37 8.45 14.27
CA MET A 302 4.09 8.12 14.90
C MET A 302 2.99 8.17 13.84
N VAL A 303 2.20 7.10 13.77
CA VAL A 303 1.14 6.95 12.76
C VAL A 303 -0.20 6.72 13.41
N THR A 304 -1.23 7.07 12.67
CA THR A 304 -2.62 6.77 12.98
C THR A 304 -3.30 6.21 11.75
N ASN A 305 -4.47 5.65 11.96
CA ASN A 305 -5.31 5.16 10.90
C ASN A 305 -6.33 6.25 10.59
N SER A 306 -5.85 7.31 9.93
CA SER A 306 -6.64 8.52 9.66
C SER A 306 -7.90 8.26 8.82
N PHE A 307 -7.99 7.08 8.24
CA PHE A 307 -9.05 6.72 7.30
C PHE A 307 -10.15 5.85 7.90
N GLN A 308 -10.05 5.47 9.18
CA GLN A 308 -11.19 4.83 9.83
C GLN A 308 -12.33 5.82 9.99
N PRO A 309 -13.59 5.40 9.73
CA PRO A 309 -14.74 6.23 10.04
C PRO A 309 -14.69 6.68 11.51
N PRO A 310 -14.79 7.98 11.81
CA PRO A 310 -14.76 8.42 13.19
C PRO A 310 -15.99 7.87 13.93
N HIS A 311 -15.78 7.05 14.95
CA HIS A 311 -16.87 6.61 15.83
C HIS A 311 -16.73 7.33 17.18
N SER A 312 -17.81 8.02 17.57
CA SER A 312 -17.88 8.88 18.77
C SER A 312 -18.33 8.15 20.03
N GLU A 313 -18.65 6.86 19.93
CA GLU A 313 -19.14 6.05 21.04
C GLU A 313 -17.99 5.27 21.67
N GLU A 314 -17.89 5.32 23.01
CA GLU A 314 -17.01 4.44 23.78
C GLU A 314 -17.32 2.97 23.45
N GLY A 315 -16.28 2.19 23.12
CA GLY A 315 -16.41 0.76 22.84
C GLY A 315 -16.45 0.36 21.36
N HIS A 316 -16.42 1.29 20.40
CA HIS A 316 -16.21 0.92 18.99
C HIS A 316 -14.79 0.38 18.75
N PHE A 317 -14.71 -0.60 17.85
CA PHE A 317 -13.45 -1.15 17.36
C PHE A 317 -12.71 -0.05 16.59
N GLN A 318 -11.69 0.51 17.23
CA GLN A 318 -10.66 1.31 16.58
C GLN A 318 -9.46 0.39 16.45
N MET A 319 -8.95 0.27 15.24
CA MET A 319 -7.94 -0.72 14.92
C MET A 319 -6.53 -0.25 15.30
N LEU A 320 -6.33 1.06 15.36
CA LEU A 320 -5.16 1.70 15.99
C LEU A 320 -5.64 2.53 17.19
N LYS A 321 -5.42 2.03 18.40
CA LYS A 321 -5.74 2.74 19.66
C LYS A 321 -4.50 3.22 20.41
N GLU A 322 -3.31 2.78 20.02
CA GLU A 322 -2.07 2.94 20.79
C GLU A 322 -1.03 3.82 20.08
N ASP A 323 0.06 4.13 20.77
CA ASP A 323 1.21 4.89 20.27
C ASP A 323 1.97 4.08 19.20
N CYS A 324 1.34 3.87 18.04
CA CYS A 324 1.86 3.09 16.94
C CYS A 324 2.93 3.88 16.15
N LYS A 325 4.02 3.19 15.82
CA LYS A 325 5.11 3.72 15.01
C LYS A 325 5.22 2.93 13.72
N ALA A 326 5.25 3.63 12.60
CA ALA A 326 5.72 3.04 11.35
C ALA A 326 7.24 3.14 11.32
N TYR A 327 7.89 1.98 11.38
CA TYR A 327 9.30 1.83 11.03
C TYR A 327 9.42 1.52 9.55
N GLY A 328 10.65 1.46 9.04
CA GLY A 328 10.90 1.44 7.62
C GLY A 328 11.21 0.11 6.97
N ASP A 329 11.77 0.22 5.78
CA ASP A 329 12.39 -0.88 5.03
C ASP A 329 13.32 -1.72 5.91
N GLY A 330 13.18 -3.04 5.80
CA GLY A 330 13.96 -4.01 6.56
C GLY A 330 13.47 -4.21 8.00
N THR A 331 12.33 -3.63 8.39
CA THR A 331 11.76 -3.78 9.74
C THR A 331 10.47 -4.59 9.77
N TYR A 332 9.91 -4.99 8.63
CA TYR A 332 8.66 -5.73 8.57
C TYR A 332 8.74 -7.09 9.30
N PHE A 333 9.91 -7.72 9.31
CA PHE A 333 10.17 -8.98 10.02
C PHE A 333 10.68 -8.80 11.47
N ASN A 334 10.83 -7.57 11.95
CA ASN A 334 11.36 -7.33 13.28
C ASN A 334 10.35 -7.72 14.36
N HIS A 335 10.83 -8.44 15.37
CA HIS A 335 10.04 -8.79 16.56
C HIS A 335 9.55 -7.51 17.25
N GLY A 336 8.22 -7.29 17.27
CA GLY A 336 7.59 -6.06 17.74
C GLY A 336 6.98 -5.16 16.66
N ASN A 337 7.09 -5.53 15.37
CA ASN A 337 6.38 -4.88 14.26
C ASN A 337 5.17 -5.69 13.77
N ASP A 338 4.83 -6.78 14.47
CA ASP A 338 3.79 -7.74 14.04
C ASP A 338 2.42 -7.09 13.85
N GLU A 339 2.07 -6.08 14.66
CA GLU A 339 0.83 -5.33 14.51
C GLU A 339 0.77 -4.58 13.18
N ASN A 340 1.84 -3.88 12.81
CA ASN A 340 1.94 -3.17 11.54
C ASN A 340 1.84 -4.14 10.36
N SER A 341 2.53 -5.28 10.46
CA SER A 341 2.48 -6.35 9.45
C SER A 341 1.09 -6.96 9.31
N ASN A 342 0.38 -7.18 10.43
CA ASN A 342 -0.99 -7.68 10.42
C ASN A 342 -1.98 -6.66 9.81
N LEU A 343 -1.80 -5.37 10.08
CA LEU A 343 -2.62 -4.31 9.49
C LEU A 343 -2.42 -4.21 7.97
N LEU A 344 -1.17 -4.35 7.52
CA LEU A 344 -0.84 -4.43 6.09
C LEU A 344 -1.63 -5.57 5.42
N ILE A 345 -1.48 -6.79 5.92
CA ILE A 345 -2.14 -7.98 5.34
C ILE A 345 -3.66 -7.81 5.37
N ASN A 346 -4.23 -7.39 6.50
CA ASN A 346 -5.68 -7.17 6.61
C ASN A 346 -6.18 -6.11 5.61
N GLY A 347 -5.41 -5.04 5.38
CA GLY A 347 -5.75 -4.03 4.40
C GLY A 347 -5.71 -4.54 2.96
N MET A 348 -4.70 -5.33 2.62
CA MET A 348 -4.59 -5.99 1.31
C MET A 348 -5.75 -6.97 1.08
N ASP A 349 -6.08 -7.78 2.09
CA ASP A 349 -7.24 -8.70 2.06
C ASP A 349 -8.56 -7.92 1.87
N ASN A 350 -8.74 -6.81 2.60
CA ASN A 350 -9.96 -6.00 2.48
C ASN A 350 -10.08 -5.28 1.13
N SER A 351 -8.96 -4.93 0.51
CA SER A 351 -8.97 -4.40 -0.85
C SER A 351 -9.46 -5.45 -1.85
N LEU A 352 -8.89 -6.67 -1.81
CA LEU A 352 -9.38 -7.74 -2.68
C LEU A 352 -10.80 -8.18 -2.32
N GLY A 353 -11.20 -8.03 -1.06
CA GLY A 353 -12.58 -8.20 -0.60
C GLY A 353 -13.59 -7.30 -1.32
N ASP A 354 -13.18 -6.10 -1.78
CA ASP A 354 -14.05 -5.25 -2.59
C ASP A 354 -14.29 -5.81 -3.99
N ILE A 355 -13.29 -6.50 -4.57
CA ILE A 355 -13.46 -7.23 -5.83
C ILE A 355 -14.42 -8.40 -5.63
N ALA A 356 -14.20 -9.21 -4.59
CA ALA A 356 -15.07 -10.35 -4.28
C ALA A 356 -16.53 -9.89 -4.04
N ARG A 357 -16.72 -8.84 -3.23
CA ARG A 357 -18.04 -8.24 -3.00
C ARG A 357 -18.68 -7.82 -4.32
N LEU A 358 -17.96 -7.09 -5.17
CA LEU A 358 -18.48 -6.63 -6.46
C LEU A 358 -18.88 -7.82 -7.35
N MET A 359 -18.04 -8.86 -7.40
CA MET A 359 -18.34 -10.09 -8.16
C MET A 359 -19.59 -10.83 -7.66
N ILE A 360 -19.98 -10.66 -6.39
CA ILE A 360 -21.16 -11.29 -5.79
C ILE A 360 -22.40 -10.39 -5.95
N THR A 361 -22.27 -9.10 -5.62
CA THR A 361 -23.42 -8.19 -5.46
C THR A 361 -23.64 -7.27 -6.66
N GLY A 362 -22.63 -7.10 -7.52
CA GLY A 362 -22.62 -6.08 -8.58
C GLY A 362 -22.39 -4.65 -8.06
N GLU A 363 -22.19 -4.46 -6.75
CA GLU A 363 -22.03 -3.14 -6.15
C GLU A 363 -20.57 -2.69 -6.15
N ARG A 364 -20.29 -1.60 -6.87
CA ARG A 364 -18.97 -0.99 -6.93
C ARG A 364 -18.78 0.07 -5.86
N ARG A 365 -17.74 -0.07 -5.04
CA ARG A 365 -17.35 0.93 -4.06
C ARG A 365 -16.75 2.19 -4.68
N ARG A 366 -16.90 3.31 -3.95
CA ARG A 366 -16.21 4.58 -4.25
C ARG A 366 -14.90 4.63 -3.49
N SER A 367 -13.99 5.49 -3.95
CA SER A 367 -12.62 5.60 -3.43
C SER A 367 -12.53 5.77 -1.92
N PHE A 368 -13.35 6.64 -1.33
CA PHE A 368 -13.34 6.83 0.12
C PHE A 368 -13.93 5.64 0.91
N ASP A 369 -14.62 4.71 0.25
CA ASP A 369 -15.21 3.51 0.85
C ASP A 369 -14.36 2.25 0.60
N TYR A 370 -13.18 2.37 -0.03
CA TYR A 370 -12.32 1.22 -0.33
C TYR A 370 -11.87 0.53 0.96
N GLY A 371 -11.97 -0.80 0.97
CA GLY A 371 -11.70 -1.63 2.14
C GLY A 371 -10.28 -1.43 2.68
N GLY A 372 -9.28 -1.47 1.80
CA GLY A 372 -7.87 -1.33 2.20
C GLY A 372 -7.53 0.03 2.79
N ILE A 373 -8.19 1.11 2.36
CA ILE A 373 -7.92 2.47 2.88
C ILE A 373 -8.15 2.54 4.40
N THR A 374 -9.07 1.75 4.94
CA THR A 374 -9.38 1.68 6.39
C THR A 374 -8.23 1.15 7.25
N PHE A 375 -7.12 0.70 6.65
CA PHE A 375 -5.95 0.12 7.31
C PHE A 375 -4.67 0.93 7.09
N LEU A 376 -4.73 1.91 6.21
CA LEU A 376 -3.57 2.59 5.65
C LEU A 376 -3.02 3.61 6.67
N PRO A 377 -1.75 3.48 7.11
CA PRO A 377 -1.18 4.38 8.10
C PRO A 377 -0.92 5.76 7.48
N ALA A 378 -1.10 6.80 8.29
CA ALA A 378 -0.69 8.16 7.98
C ALA A 378 -0.02 8.79 9.20
N ILE A 379 0.85 9.77 8.98
CA ILE A 379 1.55 10.46 10.08
C ILE A 379 0.51 11.13 11.00
N ASP A 380 0.59 10.80 12.28
CA ASP A 380 -0.27 11.40 13.30
C ASP A 380 0.33 12.70 13.81
N TYR A 381 -0.04 13.81 13.19
CA TYR A 381 0.38 15.14 13.64
C TYR A 381 -0.31 15.60 14.93
N SER A 382 -1.28 14.84 15.47
CA SER A 382 -1.85 15.07 16.80
C SER A 382 -1.01 14.44 17.92
N LYS A 383 0.01 13.66 17.55
CA LYS A 383 0.95 13.01 18.44
C LYS A 383 2.35 13.61 18.31
N ARG A 384 3.17 13.37 19.33
CA ARG A 384 4.59 13.71 19.29
C ARG A 384 5.29 13.04 18.12
N GLN A 385 6.35 13.65 17.64
CA GLN A 385 7.10 13.14 16.51
C GLN A 385 8.60 13.27 16.74
N THR A 386 9.39 12.42 16.09
CA THR A 386 10.82 12.69 15.91
C THR A 386 10.99 13.96 15.08
N GLN A 387 11.96 14.79 15.47
CA GLN A 387 12.30 16.01 14.75
C GLN A 387 12.87 15.65 13.36
N PRO A 388 12.19 15.98 12.26
CA PRO A 388 12.59 15.53 10.92
C PRO A 388 13.90 16.18 10.47
N LEU A 389 14.68 15.48 9.64
CA LEU A 389 15.95 16.01 9.13
C LEU A 389 15.73 17.27 8.28
N PHE A 390 14.70 17.27 7.43
CA PHE A 390 14.30 18.41 6.60
C PHE A 390 12.85 18.82 6.84
N ILE A 391 12.59 20.12 6.71
CA ILE A 391 11.24 20.69 6.67
C ILE A 391 11.14 21.73 5.57
N LEU A 392 9.94 21.91 5.05
CA LEU A 392 9.61 22.98 4.12
C LEU A 392 9.07 24.17 4.92
N GLY A 393 9.74 25.31 4.83
CA GLY A 393 9.27 26.54 5.46
C GLY A 393 8.08 27.19 4.73
N PRO A 394 7.41 28.18 5.34
CA PRO A 394 6.29 28.89 4.71
C PRO A 394 6.73 29.68 3.47
N ASP A 395 8.02 30.03 3.38
CA ASP A 395 8.67 30.67 2.24
C ASP A 395 8.99 29.71 1.09
N GLN A 396 8.51 28.46 1.16
CA GLN A 396 8.79 27.40 0.19
C GLN A 396 10.30 27.10 0.06
N ARG A 397 11.08 27.32 1.12
CA ARG A 397 12.49 26.96 1.18
C ARG A 397 12.70 25.75 2.07
N ILE A 398 13.68 24.94 1.70
CA ILE A 398 14.04 23.76 2.48
C ILE A 398 14.97 24.17 3.62
N TYR A 399 14.66 23.71 4.82
CA TYR A 399 15.45 23.87 6.02
C TYR A 399 15.90 22.50 6.53
N PHE A 400 17.06 22.44 7.19
CA PHE A 400 17.59 21.22 7.79
C PHE A 400 17.92 21.44 9.28
N ARG A 401 17.81 20.39 10.09
CA ARG A 401 18.10 20.46 11.54
C ARG A 401 19.55 20.86 11.78
N SER A 402 19.80 21.93 12.54
CA SER A 402 21.17 22.42 12.82
C SER A 402 22.00 21.41 13.61
N ASN A 403 21.40 20.72 14.57
CA ASN A 403 22.05 19.66 15.33
C ASN A 403 21.79 18.30 14.67
N LEU A 404 22.77 17.79 13.93
CA LEU A 404 22.62 16.53 13.21
C LEU A 404 22.66 15.29 14.13
N GLN A 405 23.35 15.38 15.26
CA GLN A 405 23.61 14.24 16.15
C GLN A 405 22.45 13.94 17.11
N GLN A 406 21.66 14.95 17.48
CA GLN A 406 20.58 14.80 18.45
C GLN A 406 19.22 15.07 17.80
N ILE A 407 18.34 14.07 17.87
CA ILE A 407 16.96 14.14 17.40
C ILE A 407 16.07 14.43 18.59
N LYS A 408 15.43 15.59 18.62
CA LYS A 408 14.44 15.91 19.64
C LYS A 408 13.13 15.19 19.36
N ILE A 409 12.37 14.88 20.42
CA ILE A 409 10.95 14.59 20.30
C ILE A 409 10.18 15.90 20.45
N VAL A 410 9.40 16.23 19.42
CA VAL A 410 8.61 17.46 19.34
C VAL A 410 7.14 17.15 19.57
N SER A 411 6.46 18.00 20.34
CA SER A 411 5.00 17.91 20.51
C SER A 411 4.26 18.42 19.26
N PRO A 412 2.95 18.14 19.10
CA PRO A 412 2.14 18.66 17.99
C PRO A 412 2.26 20.17 17.76
N GLY A 413 2.08 20.97 18.82
CA GLY A 413 2.14 22.43 18.76
C GLY A 413 3.55 22.96 18.49
N GLU A 414 4.58 22.26 18.95
CA GLU A 414 5.96 22.60 18.59
C GLU A 414 6.30 22.26 17.15
N TYR A 415 5.79 21.15 16.63
CA TYR A 415 5.94 20.79 15.22
C TYR A 415 5.29 21.87 14.33
N GLU A 416 4.08 22.32 14.69
CA GLU A 416 3.40 23.41 14.00
C GLU A 416 4.22 24.73 14.05
N LYS A 417 4.72 25.12 15.23
CA LYS A 417 5.56 26.33 15.35
C LYS A 417 6.89 26.20 14.59
N THR A 418 7.49 25.01 14.60
CA THR A 418 8.75 24.72 13.90
C THR A 418 8.58 24.82 12.39
N THR A 419 7.46 24.36 11.85
CA THR A 419 7.16 24.48 10.40
C THR A 419 6.82 25.91 10.01
N GLN A 420 6.25 26.72 10.91
CA GLN A 420 5.97 28.15 10.68
C GLN A 420 7.21 29.04 10.79
N ASP A 421 8.15 28.72 11.68
CA ASP A 421 9.38 29.48 11.88
C ASP A 421 10.61 28.57 12.11
N PRO A 422 11.08 27.86 11.07
CA PRO A 422 12.18 26.90 11.19
C PRO A 422 13.43 27.44 11.91
N SER A 423 13.78 28.70 11.63
CA SER A 423 15.04 29.28 12.09
C SER A 423 15.09 29.48 13.61
N HIS A 424 13.96 29.83 14.23
CA HIS A 424 13.88 29.97 15.69
C HIS A 424 13.79 28.62 16.43
N TYR A 425 13.47 27.55 15.71
CA TYR A 425 13.31 26.20 16.26
C TYR A 425 14.47 25.25 15.89
N GLY A 426 15.66 25.80 15.65
CA GLY A 426 16.89 25.02 15.50
C GLY A 426 17.06 24.38 14.12
N TYR A 427 16.48 24.98 13.09
CA TYR A 427 16.75 24.65 11.71
C TYR A 427 17.51 25.77 10.99
N GLU A 428 18.26 25.39 9.97
CA GLU A 428 18.95 26.31 9.08
C GLU A 428 18.48 26.15 7.65
N LYS A 429 18.39 27.27 6.94
CA LYS A 429 18.07 27.25 5.51
C LYS A 429 19.15 26.48 4.74
N LEU A 430 18.69 25.54 3.90
CA LEU A 430 19.56 24.79 3.00
C LEU A 430 19.95 25.66 1.80
N THR A 431 21.24 25.69 1.50
CA THR A 431 21.81 26.37 0.33
C THR A 431 22.67 25.36 -0.43
N PRO A 432 23.03 25.59 -1.71
CA PRO A 432 23.83 24.64 -2.47
C PRO A 432 25.15 24.26 -1.76
N TRP A 433 25.84 25.23 -1.16
CA TRP A 433 27.06 24.97 -0.39
C TRP A 433 26.78 24.16 0.87
N LYS A 434 25.72 24.50 1.62
CA LYS A 434 25.33 23.74 2.81
C LYS A 434 24.87 22.32 2.46
N ALA A 435 24.20 22.11 1.32
CA ALA A 435 23.79 20.79 0.85
C ALA A 435 25.00 19.90 0.59
N PHE A 436 26.00 20.41 -0.12
CA PHE A 436 27.28 19.72 -0.31
C PHE A 436 27.95 19.36 1.03
N LEU A 437 28.11 20.34 1.93
CA LEU A 437 28.72 20.10 3.25
C LEU A 437 27.93 19.09 4.08
N LEU A 438 26.59 19.15 4.02
CA LEU A 438 25.71 18.24 4.74
C LEU A 438 25.86 16.80 4.23
N VAL A 439 25.98 16.61 2.91
CA VAL A 439 26.27 15.28 2.34
C VAL A 439 27.61 14.76 2.85
N LEU A 440 28.67 15.57 2.86
CA LEU A 440 29.97 15.14 3.40
C LEU A 440 29.86 14.72 4.86
N LYS A 441 29.14 15.49 5.69
CA LYS A 441 28.91 15.18 7.11
C LYS A 441 28.17 13.85 7.29
N LEU A 442 27.07 13.65 6.55
CA LEU A 442 26.19 12.50 6.74
C LEU A 442 26.71 11.21 6.07
N ARG A 443 27.51 11.31 5.00
CA ARG A 443 28.01 10.13 4.26
C ARG A 443 29.45 9.77 4.59
N ILE A 444 30.35 10.75 4.60
CA ILE A 444 31.80 10.50 4.81
C ILE A 444 32.12 10.49 6.30
N LEU A 445 31.56 11.44 7.04
CA LEU A 445 31.76 11.54 8.50
C LEU A 445 30.64 10.86 9.28
N ALA A 446 29.93 9.90 8.66
CA ALA A 446 28.77 9.22 9.24
C ALA A 446 28.98 8.74 10.70
N PRO A 447 30.13 8.14 11.08
CA PRO A 447 30.36 7.71 12.46
C PRO A 447 30.31 8.86 13.50
N PHE A 448 30.64 10.09 13.09
CA PHE A 448 30.64 11.27 13.94
C PHE A 448 29.29 12.00 13.93
N TYR A 449 28.41 11.71 12.97
CA TYR A 449 27.11 12.36 12.82
C TYR A 449 25.93 11.37 12.90
N ALA A 450 26.16 10.16 13.41
CA ALA A 450 25.10 9.19 13.67
C ALA A 450 24.08 9.77 14.66
N SER A 451 22.84 9.93 14.20
CA SER A 451 21.80 10.61 14.95
C SER A 451 21.19 9.72 16.04
N LYS A 452 21.01 10.28 17.23
CA LYS A 452 20.40 9.61 18.40
C LYS A 452 19.22 10.41 18.90
N VAL A 453 18.13 9.72 19.22
CA VAL A 453 16.96 10.33 19.84
C VAL A 453 17.30 10.74 21.27
N GLU A 454 17.04 11.99 21.59
CA GLU A 454 17.27 12.53 22.93
C GLU A 454 16.28 11.91 23.93
N PRO A 455 16.75 11.38 25.08
CA PRO A 455 15.86 10.81 26.08
C PRO A 455 14.97 11.91 26.68
N LEU A 456 13.69 11.61 26.80
CA LEU A 456 12.73 12.55 27.39
C LEU A 456 12.89 12.60 28.91
N THR A 457 13.00 13.81 29.46
CA THR A 457 12.87 14.03 30.91
C THR A 457 11.40 13.88 31.32
N GLN A 458 11.13 13.55 32.58
CA GLN A 458 9.76 13.38 33.08
C GLN A 458 8.92 14.66 32.89
N LYS A 459 9.51 15.83 33.16
CA LYS A 459 8.86 17.13 32.92
C LYS A 459 8.46 17.27 31.46
N ARG A 460 9.37 16.92 30.55
CA ARG A 460 9.13 17.01 29.11
C ARG A 460 8.07 16.03 28.63
N CYS A 461 8.03 14.81 29.18
CA CYS A 461 6.96 13.86 28.90
C CYS A 461 5.59 14.44 29.24
N ILE A 462 5.45 15.09 30.40
CA ILE A 462 4.19 15.70 30.84
C ILE A 462 3.79 16.85 29.91
N GLU A 463 4.71 17.76 29.61
CA GLU A 463 4.46 18.89 28.68
C GLU A 463 3.97 18.40 27.31
N ILE A 464 4.59 17.35 26.76
CA ILE A 464 4.18 16.77 25.48
C ILE A 464 2.79 16.13 25.59
N GLN A 465 2.51 15.38 26.66
CA GLN A 465 1.21 14.73 26.86
C GLN A 465 0.07 15.73 26.98
N GLU A 466 0.30 16.86 27.66
CA GLU A 466 -0.68 17.95 27.76
C GLU A 466 -1.00 18.56 26.39
N ASP A 467 0.02 18.79 25.56
CA ASP A 467 -0.13 19.32 24.21
C ASP A 467 -0.82 18.32 23.25
N GLU A 468 -0.50 17.03 23.33
CA GLU A 468 -1.19 15.96 22.60
C GLU A 468 -2.68 15.90 22.94
N LYS A 469 -3.02 16.04 24.24
CA LYS A 469 -4.41 16.07 24.70
C LYS A 469 -5.15 17.29 24.14
N LEU A 470 -4.53 18.47 24.23
CA LEU A 470 -5.09 19.72 23.70
C LEU A 470 -5.36 19.62 22.18
N CYS A 471 -4.41 19.06 21.43
CA CYS A 471 -4.53 18.86 19.99
C CYS A 471 -5.67 17.88 19.65
N THR A 472 -5.73 16.75 20.37
CA THR A 472 -6.79 15.74 20.18
C THR A 472 -8.18 16.33 20.46
N ASP A 473 -8.33 17.10 21.53
CA ASP A 473 -9.60 17.75 21.90
C ASP A 473 -10.03 18.77 20.85
N LYS A 474 -9.08 19.56 20.30
CA LYS A 474 -9.33 20.49 19.20
C LYS A 474 -9.81 19.77 17.94
N MET A 475 -9.18 18.66 17.56
CA MET A 475 -9.59 17.86 16.39
C MET A 475 -10.97 17.22 16.58
N ARG A 476 -11.27 16.70 17.77
CA ARG A 476 -12.61 16.17 18.10
C ARG A 476 -13.68 17.25 17.99
N LEU A 477 -13.42 18.46 18.48
CA LEU A 477 -14.35 19.58 18.36
C LEU A 477 -14.60 19.95 16.90
N GLN A 478 -13.54 20.02 16.07
CA GLN A 478 -13.66 20.29 14.63
C GLN A 478 -14.47 19.22 13.90
N LEU A 479 -14.26 17.94 14.21
CA LEU A 479 -15.05 16.83 13.66
C LEU A 479 -16.52 16.90 14.08
N ALA A 480 -16.81 17.26 15.34
CA ALA A 480 -18.17 17.45 15.82
C ALA A 480 -18.87 18.61 15.11
N LEU A 481 -18.16 19.72 14.86
CA LEU A 481 -18.67 20.88 14.12
C LEU A 481 -18.94 20.54 12.65
N ARG A 482 -18.06 19.77 11.98
CA ARG A 482 -18.27 19.30 10.59
C ARG A 482 -19.50 18.39 10.44
N ARG A 483 -19.97 17.76 11.52
CA ARG A 483 -21.16 16.88 11.52
C ARG A 483 -22.49 17.62 11.71
N GLN A 484 -22.47 18.92 12.01
CA GLN A 484 -23.71 19.69 12.01
C GLN A 484 -24.14 19.97 10.56
N PRO A 485 -25.31 19.51 10.11
CA PRO A 485 -25.79 19.83 8.78
C PRO A 485 -26.00 21.33 8.67
N ASN A 486 -25.40 21.95 7.65
CA ASN A 486 -25.68 23.34 7.28
C ASN A 486 -27.19 23.51 7.09
N LEU A 487 -27.83 24.18 8.05
CA LEU A 487 -29.21 24.64 8.01
C LEU A 487 -29.35 25.82 7.03
N THR A 488 -29.04 25.63 5.75
CA THR A 488 -29.47 26.53 4.66
C THR A 488 -29.21 25.90 3.29
N SER A 489 -30.20 25.20 2.73
CA SER A 489 -30.64 25.35 1.32
C SER A 489 -31.77 24.36 0.98
N VAL A 490 -32.98 24.90 1.00
CA VAL A 490 -34.12 24.68 0.09
C VAL A 490 -34.23 23.35 -0.69
N SER A 491 -35.28 22.60 -0.32
CA SER A 491 -36.19 21.80 -1.15
C SER A 491 -35.63 21.13 -2.42
N ALA A 492 -35.32 19.84 -2.31
CA ALA A 492 -35.43 18.89 -3.42
C ALA A 492 -35.93 17.54 -2.90
N ARG A 493 -37.15 17.19 -3.31
CA ARG A 493 -37.82 15.87 -3.33
C ARG A 493 -37.29 14.77 -2.41
N GLU A 494 -38.16 14.31 -1.53
CA GLU A 494 -38.07 13.09 -0.72
C GLU A 494 -37.56 11.89 -1.52
N THR A 495 -36.25 11.64 -1.46
CA THR A 495 -35.71 10.28 -1.55
C THR A 495 -35.61 9.74 -0.13
N LYS A 496 -36.33 8.65 0.14
CA LYS A 496 -36.27 7.91 1.40
C LYS A 496 -34.81 7.76 1.84
N PRO A 497 -34.46 8.03 3.11
CA PRO A 497 -33.10 7.85 3.59
C PRO A 497 -32.71 6.38 3.44
N LEU A 498 -31.66 6.13 2.64
CA LEU A 498 -30.95 4.86 2.66
C LEU A 498 -30.41 4.67 4.08
N LYS A 499 -31.01 3.75 4.83
CA LYS A 499 -30.46 3.24 6.08
C LYS A 499 -29.14 2.53 5.77
N ILE A 500 -28.06 3.27 5.81
CA ILE A 500 -26.71 2.71 5.90
C ILE A 500 -26.61 2.02 7.26
N GLY A 501 -26.38 0.70 7.29
CA GLY A 501 -26.00 -0.03 8.50
C GLY A 501 -26.97 -1.06 9.09
N GLN A 502 -27.99 -1.57 8.38
CA GLN A 502 -28.86 -2.62 8.94
C GLN A 502 -28.23 -4.03 9.05
N TRP A 503 -27.04 -4.27 8.50
CA TRP A 503 -26.36 -5.59 8.56
C TRP A 503 -25.59 -5.86 9.85
N ARG A 504 -25.46 -4.87 10.77
CA ARG A 504 -24.89 -5.10 12.12
C ARG A 504 -25.94 -5.47 13.17
N HIS A 505 -27.22 -5.59 12.79
CA HIS A 505 -28.32 -5.94 13.72
C HIS A 505 -28.87 -7.36 13.56
N ASN A 506 -28.17 -8.26 12.88
CA ASN A 506 -28.45 -9.68 13.03
C ASN A 506 -27.76 -10.18 14.30
N SER A 507 -28.48 -10.08 15.42
CA SER A 507 -28.23 -10.89 16.60
C SER A 507 -28.15 -12.36 16.19
N ILE A 508 -26.98 -12.97 16.35
CA ILE A 508 -26.79 -14.41 16.25
C ILE A 508 -27.76 -15.06 17.25
N PRO A 509 -28.62 -16.01 16.85
CA PRO A 509 -29.29 -16.87 17.81
C PRO A 509 -28.22 -17.74 18.46
N THR A 510 -28.02 -17.56 19.76
CA THR A 510 -27.34 -18.50 20.62
C THR A 510 -27.95 -19.89 20.45
N HIS A 511 -27.27 -20.80 19.75
CA HIS A 511 -27.33 -22.25 20.00
C HIS A 511 -26.06 -22.94 19.45
N SER A 512 -25.14 -23.18 20.38
CA SER A 512 -24.40 -24.43 20.59
C SER A 512 -24.39 -25.48 19.46
N ILE A 513 -23.23 -25.69 18.83
CA ILE A 513 -22.76 -27.04 18.43
C ILE A 513 -21.23 -27.11 18.63
N ILE A 514 -20.79 -27.35 19.86
CA ILE A 514 -19.56 -28.14 20.14
C ILE A 514 -19.84 -28.98 21.41
N ALA A 515 -20.33 -30.19 21.16
CA ALA A 515 -20.30 -31.39 22.01
C ALA A 515 -20.63 -32.51 21.00
N GLU A 516 -19.93 -33.64 20.85
CA GLU A 516 -19.16 -34.48 21.75
C GLU A 516 -18.09 -35.24 20.91
N TYR A 517 -17.24 -36.00 21.60
CA TYR A 517 -16.27 -36.99 21.10
C TYR A 517 -14.83 -36.50 20.90
N GLY A 518 -14.13 -36.46 22.03
CA GLY A 518 -12.68 -36.56 22.13
C GLY A 518 -12.30 -37.13 23.50
N LEU A 519 -12.60 -38.41 23.73
CA LEU A 519 -12.03 -39.21 24.83
C LEU A 519 -10.50 -39.12 24.71
N LEU A 520 -9.83 -38.47 25.66
CA LEU A 520 -8.44 -38.72 26.09
C LEU A 520 -7.97 -37.77 27.21
N ALA A 521 -8.83 -36.86 27.69
CA ALA A 521 -8.51 -36.00 28.85
C ALA A 521 -9.12 -36.51 30.16
N GLN A 522 -8.64 -37.66 30.65
CA GLN A 522 -8.69 -37.99 32.09
C GLN A 522 -7.38 -38.65 32.50
N GLY A 523 -6.58 -37.94 33.32
CA GLY A 523 -5.33 -38.47 33.84
C GLY A 523 -4.45 -37.46 34.59
N ASN A 524 -4.93 -37.01 35.75
CA ASN A 524 -4.20 -36.59 36.96
C ASN A 524 -3.00 -35.59 36.91
N LYS A 525 -3.26 -34.42 37.53
CA LYS A 525 -2.52 -33.80 38.65
C LYS A 525 -1.17 -34.41 39.05
N LYS A 526 -0.06 -33.68 38.86
CA LYS A 526 0.73 -32.96 39.90
C LYS A 526 2.18 -32.66 39.42
N GLN A 527 2.58 -31.41 39.71
CA GLN A 527 3.91 -30.96 40.16
C GLN A 527 5.09 -30.73 39.20
N LEU A 528 5.76 -29.61 39.53
CA LEU A 528 7.19 -29.29 39.49
C LEU A 528 7.77 -28.64 38.22
N ILE A 529 7.79 -27.30 38.30
CA ILE A 529 8.94 -26.40 38.07
C ILE A 529 10.18 -27.09 37.48
N ASN A 530 10.55 -26.72 36.26
CA ASN A 530 11.93 -26.55 35.84
C ASN A 530 12.04 -25.59 34.65
N LYS A 531 13.07 -24.73 34.70
CA LYS A 531 13.45 -23.71 33.70
C LYS A 531 13.59 -24.32 32.29
N PRO A 532 13.26 -23.59 31.20
CA PRO A 532 13.69 -24.01 29.87
C PRO A 532 15.20 -23.80 29.70
N LYS A 533 15.88 -24.89 29.35
CA LYS A 533 17.25 -24.93 28.81
C LYS A 533 17.27 -24.28 27.43
N GLU A 534 18.42 -23.68 27.13
CA GLU A 534 18.87 -23.28 25.79
C GLU A 534 18.59 -24.36 24.75
N ILE A 535 17.96 -23.96 23.64
CA ILE A 535 17.90 -24.76 22.42
C ILE A 535 19.02 -24.24 21.52
N SER A 536 20.09 -25.03 21.44
CA SER A 536 21.15 -24.93 20.47
C SER A 536 20.65 -25.43 19.11
N HIS A 537 20.82 -24.63 18.06
CA HIS A 537 20.69 -25.08 16.67
C HIS A 537 21.98 -25.77 16.22
N PRO A 538 21.94 -26.98 15.63
CA PRO A 538 23.06 -27.53 14.91
C PRO A 538 22.83 -27.37 13.40
N MET A 539 23.61 -26.50 12.76
CA MET A 539 23.99 -26.69 11.35
C MET A 539 25.45 -26.26 11.18
N ASP A 540 26.33 -27.16 11.58
CA ASP A 540 27.68 -27.24 11.04
C ASP A 540 27.61 -27.83 9.63
N LEU A 541 27.88 -27.03 8.61
CA LEU A 541 28.35 -27.53 7.32
C LEU A 541 29.78 -27.08 7.15
N LYS A 542 30.70 -28.05 7.30
CA LYS A 542 32.13 -27.90 7.06
C LYS A 542 32.37 -27.51 5.60
N ALA A 543 33.28 -26.56 5.42
CA ALA A 543 33.92 -26.25 4.16
C ALA A 543 34.77 -27.44 3.68
N THR A 544 34.51 -27.92 2.47
CA THR A 544 35.47 -28.70 1.69
C THR A 544 36.08 -27.80 0.61
N SER A 545 37.38 -27.58 0.77
CA SER A 545 38.31 -26.99 -0.18
C SER A 545 38.31 -27.73 -1.52
N PHE A 546 38.34 -26.97 -2.61
CA PHE A 546 39.10 -27.34 -3.81
C PHE A 546 39.82 -26.08 -4.30
N PHE A 547 41.13 -26.07 -4.02
CA PHE A 547 42.25 -25.20 -4.43
C PHE A 547 42.08 -23.68 -4.44
#